data_AF-A0A6M8VS20-F1
#
_entry.id   AF-A0A6M8VS20-F1
#
_cell.length_a   1.000
_cell.length_b   1.000
_cell.length_c   1.000
_cell.angle_alpha   90.00
_cell.angle_beta   90.00
_cell.angle_gamma   90.00
#
_symmetry.space_group_name_H-M   'P 1'
#
loop_
_entity.id
_entity.type
_entity.pdbx_description
1 polymer ?
#
loop_
_entity_poly.entity_id
_entity_poly.type
_entity_poly.pdbx_seq_one_letter_code
_entity_poly.pdbx_strand_id
1 'polypeptide(L)'
;MPDSTEWIAAAEDLTPGDVIRWTENIWSDRKKGRGKAAKHKITGKQQVTGQIEEISAEFVHVKVIEAVIVLNETAKPLKTYTKDETLRKKPQTLLKGAVQRLPWSDEEARTISRE
;
A
#
# COMPACT_ATOMS: atom_id res chain seq x y z
N MET A 1 17.97 -19.82 8.29
CA MET A 1 18.58 -18.72 7.49
C MET A 1 17.52 -17.63 7.39
N PRO A 2 17.81 -16.34 7.64
CA PRO A 2 16.76 -15.33 7.65
C PRO A 2 16.22 -15.13 6.23
N ASP A 3 14.95 -15.47 6.06
CA ASP A 3 14.07 -15.14 4.92
C ASP A 3 14.35 -13.70 4.45
N SER A 4 15.12 -13.55 3.37
CA SER A 4 15.31 -12.25 2.72
C SER A 4 14.10 -12.02 1.83
N THR A 5 12.98 -11.61 2.43
CA THR A 5 11.78 -11.29 1.67
C THR A 5 12.00 -9.98 0.91
N GLU A 6 12.56 -10.09 -0.29
CA GLU A 6 12.84 -8.94 -1.15
C GLU A 6 11.53 -8.41 -1.75
N TRP A 7 11.14 -7.21 -1.34
CA TRP A 7 10.00 -6.49 -1.91
C TRP A 7 10.35 -6.01 -3.31
N ILE A 8 9.75 -6.62 -4.34
CA ILE A 8 9.98 -6.24 -5.74
C ILE A 8 8.98 -5.15 -6.16
N ALA A 9 9.35 -4.29 -7.10
CA ALA A 9 8.40 -3.32 -7.66
C ALA A 9 7.21 -4.08 -8.28
N ALA A 10 5.99 -3.74 -7.88
CA ALA A 10 4.81 -4.36 -8.46
C ALA A 10 4.62 -3.76 -9.86
N ALA A 11 4.71 -4.62 -10.88
CA ALA A 11 4.33 -4.28 -12.25
C ALA A 11 2.80 -4.19 -12.36
N GLU A 12 2.30 -3.86 -13.56
CA GLU A 12 0.86 -3.80 -13.84
C GLU A 12 0.14 -5.15 -13.65
N ASP A 13 0.89 -6.25 -13.60
CA ASP A 13 0.43 -7.62 -13.34
C ASP A 13 0.27 -7.92 -11.84
N LEU A 14 -0.59 -7.16 -11.17
CA LEU A 14 -1.08 -7.52 -9.84
C LEU A 14 -2.08 -8.68 -9.96
N THR A 15 -2.01 -9.65 -9.06
CA THR A 15 -2.97 -10.77 -9.03
C THR A 15 -3.71 -10.83 -7.69
N PRO A 16 -4.97 -11.34 -7.66
CA PRO A 16 -5.66 -11.61 -6.40
C PRO A 16 -4.84 -12.61 -5.57
N GLY A 17 -4.56 -12.25 -4.33
CA GLY A 17 -3.71 -13.00 -3.41
C GLY A 17 -2.34 -12.38 -3.16
N ASP A 18 -1.85 -11.50 -4.05
CA ASP A 18 -0.56 -10.80 -3.87
C ASP A 18 -0.58 -9.93 -2.60
N VAL A 19 0.52 -9.97 -1.84
CA VAL A 19 0.75 -9.02 -0.74
C VAL A 19 1.53 -7.84 -1.29
N ILE A 20 0.96 -6.66 -1.20
CA ILE A 20 1.54 -5.41 -1.67
C ILE A 20 1.80 -4.44 -0.53
N ARG A 21 2.84 -3.62 -0.70
CA ARG A 21 3.24 -2.54 0.20
C ARG A 21 3.45 -1.29 -0.63
N TRP A 22 2.81 -0.19 -0.24
CA TRP A 22 2.95 1.08 -0.94
C TRP A 22 2.96 2.24 0.04
N THR A 23 3.52 3.38 -0.39
CA THR A 23 3.57 4.60 0.44
C THR A 23 2.59 5.62 -0.09
N GLU A 24 1.67 6.08 0.76
CA GLU A 24 0.72 7.13 0.43
C GLU A 24 0.98 8.39 1.24
N ASN A 25 0.82 9.54 0.56
CA ASN A 25 0.80 10.83 1.21
C ASN A 25 -0.54 11.03 1.92
N ILE A 26 -0.49 11.38 3.21
CA ILE A 26 -1.65 11.79 3.99
C ILE A 26 -1.85 13.28 3.78
N TRP A 27 -3.03 13.65 3.29
CA TRP A 27 -3.42 15.03 3.05
C TRP A 27 -4.20 15.59 4.25
N SER A 28 -4.04 16.89 4.52
CA SER A 28 -4.79 17.58 5.58
C SER A 28 -6.29 17.55 5.31
N ASP A 29 -7.10 17.36 6.35
CA ASP A 29 -8.56 17.46 6.28
C ASP A 29 -9.00 18.89 5.90
N ARG A 30 -8.34 19.89 6.50
CA ARG A 30 -8.55 21.30 6.19
C ARG A 30 -7.59 21.78 5.13
N LYS A 31 -8.13 22.57 4.20
CA LYS A 31 -7.32 23.38 3.29
C LYS A 31 -6.55 24.41 4.12
N LYS A 32 -5.23 24.44 4.00
CA LYS A 32 -4.38 25.49 4.58
C LYS A 32 -4.28 26.64 3.58
N GLY A 33 -4.51 27.87 4.04
CA GLY A 33 -4.47 29.09 3.23
C GLY A 33 -5.72 29.95 3.40
N ARG A 34 -5.81 31.05 2.65
CA ARG A 34 -6.93 32.01 2.71
C ARG A 34 -7.63 32.09 1.35
N GLY A 35 -8.96 32.05 1.35
CA GLY A 35 -9.78 32.18 0.14
C GLY A 35 -9.53 31.07 -0.90
N LYS A 36 -9.57 31.42 -2.19
CA LYS A 36 -9.41 30.46 -3.31
C LYS A 36 -8.04 29.77 -3.39
N ALA A 37 -7.04 30.27 -2.66
CA ALA A 37 -5.69 29.70 -2.60
C ALA A 37 -5.54 28.60 -1.53
N ALA A 38 -6.59 28.31 -0.76
CA ALA A 38 -6.54 27.26 0.25
C ALA A 38 -6.36 25.88 -0.42
N LYS A 39 -5.27 25.19 -0.11
CA LYS A 39 -4.92 23.88 -0.68
C LYS A 39 -4.75 22.85 0.43
N HIS A 40 -5.03 21.59 0.12
CA HIS A 40 -4.66 20.48 1.00
C HIS A 40 -3.14 20.39 1.00
N LYS A 41 -2.53 20.37 2.20
CA LYS A 41 -1.09 20.16 2.34
C LYS A 41 -0.88 18.69 2.70
N ILE A 42 0.19 18.09 2.21
CA ILE A 42 0.65 16.82 2.74
C ILE A 42 1.01 17.05 4.22
N THR A 43 0.38 16.28 5.10
CA THR A 43 0.55 16.33 6.56
C THR A 43 1.37 15.16 7.08
N GLY A 44 1.61 14.16 6.25
CA GLY A 44 2.43 13.01 6.57
C GLY A 44 2.48 12.00 5.44
N LYS A 45 3.17 10.89 5.68
CA LYS A 45 3.22 9.72 4.81
C LYS A 45 2.90 8.49 5.64
N GLN A 46 2.04 7.63 5.12
CA GLN A 46 1.86 6.29 5.67
C GLN A 46 2.28 5.26 4.65
N GLN A 47 2.84 4.18 5.16
CA GLN A 47 3.12 2.99 4.40
C GLN A 47 2.07 1.97 4.77
N VAL A 48 1.41 1.45 3.76
CA VAL A 48 0.32 0.49 3.89
C VAL A 48 0.78 -0.80 3.27
N THR A 49 0.61 -1.88 4.02
CA THR A 49 0.81 -3.25 3.59
C THR A 49 -0.57 -3.91 3.55
N GLY A 50 -0.95 -4.46 2.41
CA GLY A 50 -2.22 -5.13 2.24
C GLY A 50 -2.18 -6.23 1.20
N GLN A 51 -3.10 -7.17 1.31
CA GLN A 51 -3.27 -8.26 0.37
C GLN A 51 -4.37 -7.92 -0.62
N ILE A 52 -4.16 -8.21 -1.89
CA ILE A 52 -5.18 -8.02 -2.92
C ILE A 52 -6.23 -9.12 -2.77
N GLU A 53 -7.47 -8.74 -2.48
CA GLU A 53 -8.60 -9.68 -2.43
C GLU A 53 -9.22 -9.85 -3.82
N GLU A 54 -9.36 -8.75 -4.56
CA GLU A 54 -10.03 -8.75 -5.86
C GLU A 54 -9.48 -7.61 -6.74
N ILE A 55 -9.36 -7.88 -8.03
CA ILE A 55 -9.03 -6.86 -9.03
C ILE A 55 -10.20 -6.74 -9.99
N SER A 56 -10.86 -5.59 -9.96
CA SER A 56 -11.85 -5.16 -10.95
C SER A 56 -11.19 -4.24 -11.99
N ALA A 57 -11.82 -4.09 -13.16
CA ALA A 57 -11.31 -3.24 -14.25
C ALA A 57 -11.06 -1.77 -13.83
N GLU A 58 -11.83 -1.26 -12.86
CA GLU A 58 -11.77 0.14 -12.44
C GLU A 58 -11.17 0.32 -11.03
N PHE A 59 -11.14 -0.74 -10.22
CA PHE A 59 -10.71 -0.70 -8.82
C PHE A 59 -10.05 -2.00 -8.37
N VAL A 60 -9.07 -1.88 -7.50
CA VAL A 60 -8.42 -2.97 -6.78
C VAL A 60 -8.91 -2.94 -5.32
N HIS A 61 -9.42 -4.08 -4.85
CA HIS A 61 -9.77 -4.33 -3.47
C HIS A 61 -8.56 -4.91 -2.75
N VAL A 62 -8.04 -4.14 -1.79
CA VAL A 62 -6.85 -4.50 -1.02
C VAL A 62 -7.22 -4.54 0.45
N LYS A 63 -7.11 -5.71 1.07
CA LYS A 63 -7.28 -5.88 2.51
C LYS A 63 -6.02 -5.45 3.25
N VAL A 64 -6.15 -4.46 4.13
CA VAL A 64 -5.02 -3.94 4.90
C VAL A 64 -4.59 -4.97 5.93
N ILE A 65 -3.32 -5.36 5.88
CA ILE A 65 -2.67 -6.18 6.91
C ILE A 65 -2.06 -5.27 7.97
N GLU A 66 -1.40 -4.21 7.52
CA GLU A 66 -0.67 -3.28 8.38
C GLU A 66 -0.63 -1.88 7.76
N ALA A 67 -0.76 -0.84 8.58
CA ALA A 67 -0.56 0.53 8.15
C ALA A 67 0.26 1.29 9.18
N VAL A 68 1.39 1.85 8.75
CA VAL A 68 2.36 2.51 9.61
C VAL A 68 2.61 3.93 9.12
N ILE A 69 2.59 4.90 10.03
CA ILE A 69 2.96 6.29 9.71
C ILE A 69 4.49 6.36 9.60
N VAL A 70 4.99 6.60 8.39
CA VAL A 70 6.43 6.77 8.12
C VAL A 70 6.86 8.21 8.37
N LEU A 71 5.96 9.16 8.18
CA LEU A 71 6.25 10.59 8.34
C LEU A 71 5.02 11.27 8.92
N ASN A 72 5.19 12.02 10.00
CA ASN A 72 4.17 12.91 10.53
C ASN A 72 4.71 14.33 10.63
N GLU A 73 4.23 15.22 9.76
CA GLU A 73 4.61 16.64 9.77
C GLU A 73 3.72 17.48 10.70
N THR A 74 2.79 16.85 11.42
CA THR A 74 1.82 17.53 12.26
C THR A 74 1.90 17.00 13.70
N ALA A 75 1.71 17.88 14.68
CA ALA A 75 1.59 17.47 16.09
C ALA A 75 0.31 16.66 16.41
N LYS A 76 -0.56 16.43 15.42
CA LYS A 76 -1.80 15.66 15.56
C LYS A 76 -1.56 14.21 15.15
N PRO A 77 -2.24 13.24 15.81
CA PRO A 77 -2.23 11.86 15.34
C PRO A 77 -2.87 11.81 13.95
N LEU A 78 -2.14 11.26 12.97
CA LEU A 78 -2.68 11.00 11.65
C LEU A 78 -3.53 9.72 11.72
N LYS A 79 -4.63 9.69 10.97
CA LYS A 79 -5.49 8.51 10.90
C LYS A 79 -4.88 7.53 9.91
N THR A 80 -4.32 6.44 10.41
CA THR A 80 -3.91 5.29 9.60
C THR A 80 -5.13 4.45 9.22
N TYR A 81 -4.95 3.62 8.21
CA TYR A 81 -5.92 2.57 7.91
C TYR A 81 -6.01 1.56 9.04
N THR A 82 -7.21 1.00 9.23
CA THR A 82 -7.42 -0.05 10.22
C THR A 82 -6.89 -1.37 9.67
N LYS A 83 -6.30 -2.19 10.54
CA LYS A 83 -5.99 -3.58 10.18
C LYS A 83 -7.28 -4.32 9.84
N ASP A 84 -7.22 -5.18 8.83
CA ASP A 84 -8.35 -5.91 8.22
C ASP A 84 -9.37 -5.03 7.47
N GLU A 85 -9.09 -3.74 7.24
CA GLU A 85 -9.95 -2.87 6.43
C GLU A 85 -9.75 -3.15 4.93
N THR A 86 -10.83 -3.41 4.19
CA THR A 86 -10.78 -3.53 2.73
C THR A 86 -10.77 -2.14 2.09
N LEU A 87 -9.65 -1.78 1.48
CA LEU A 87 -9.48 -0.55 0.72
C LEU A 87 -9.84 -0.76 -0.74
N ARG A 88 -10.62 0.17 -1.27
CA ARG A 88 -10.89 0.27 -2.70
C ARG A 88 -10.05 1.37 -3.31
N LYS A 89 -9.05 0.99 -4.13
CA LYS A 89 -8.12 1.93 -4.78
C LYS A 89 -8.18 1.79 -6.29
N LYS A 90 -7.92 2.88 -7.01
CA LYS A 90 -7.76 2.81 -8.48
C LYS A 90 -6.36 2.25 -8.80
N PRO A 91 -6.23 1.35 -9.79
CA PRO A 91 -4.93 0.78 -10.16
C PRO A 91 -3.91 1.86 -10.53
N GLN A 92 -4.33 2.90 -11.26
CA GLN A 92 -3.47 4.05 -11.60
C GLN A 92 -2.93 4.81 -10.37
N THR A 93 -3.72 4.93 -9.29
CA THR A 93 -3.27 5.60 -8.06
C THR A 93 -2.28 4.72 -7.30
N LEU A 94 -2.52 3.41 -7.32
CA LEU A 94 -1.68 2.42 -6.66
C LEU A 94 -0.29 2.34 -7.32
N LEU A 95 -0.26 2.31 -8.66
CA LEU A 95 0.97 2.36 -9.46
C LEU A 95 1.79 3.64 -9.20
N LYS A 96 1.12 4.79 -9.01
CA LYS A 96 1.79 6.05 -8.63
C LYS A 96 2.43 6.02 -7.25
N GLY A 97 1.95 5.15 -6.35
CA GLY A 97 2.43 5.03 -4.97
C GLY A 97 3.74 4.27 -4.80
N ALA A 98 4.44 3.96 -5.91
CA ALA A 98 5.59 3.06 -5.93
C ALA A 98 5.28 1.75 -5.19
N VAL A 99 4.21 1.09 -5.63
CA VAL A 99 3.77 -0.17 -5.04
C VAL A 99 4.86 -1.23 -5.20
N GLN A 100 5.15 -1.91 -4.12
CA GLN A 100 6.03 -3.06 -4.07
C GLN A 100 5.16 -4.28 -3.77
N ARG A 101 5.43 -5.42 -4.41
CA ARG A 101 4.80 -6.69 -4.06
C ARG A 101 5.80 -7.60 -3.38
N LEU A 102 5.30 -8.44 -2.50
CA LEU A 102 6.01 -9.55 -1.92
C LEU A 102 5.93 -10.71 -2.92
N PRO A 103 7.03 -11.16 -3.52
CA PRO A 103 6.98 -12.39 -4.30
C PRO A 103 6.62 -13.55 -3.37
N TRP A 104 5.69 -14.40 -3.78
CA TRP A 104 5.29 -15.57 -3.01
C TRP A 104 6.50 -16.53 -2.91
N SER A 105 6.97 -16.83 -1.69
CA SER A 105 8.16 -17.69 -1.42
C SER A 105 8.02 -19.17 -1.84
N ASP A 106 6.98 -19.57 -2.57
CA ASP A 106 6.70 -20.99 -2.90
C ASP A 106 7.13 -21.35 -4.33
N GLU A 107 8.23 -20.78 -4.81
CA GLU A 107 8.90 -21.33 -6.00
C GLU A 107 10.03 -22.31 -5.62
N GLU A 108 10.49 -22.34 -4.37
CA GLU A 108 11.49 -23.32 -3.89
C GLU A 108 10.88 -24.62 -3.34
N ALA A 109 9.58 -24.67 -3.02
CA ALA A 109 8.94 -25.87 -2.46
C ALA A 109 8.73 -26.99 -3.50
N ARG A 110 8.85 -26.72 -4.81
CA ARG A 110 8.76 -27.75 -5.86
C ARG A 110 10.09 -28.39 -6.26
N THR A 111 11.22 -27.92 -5.72
CA THR A 111 12.55 -28.48 -6.04
C THR A 111 13.01 -29.57 -5.07
N ILE A 112 12.29 -29.80 -3.96
CA ILE A 112 12.70 -30.80 -2.95
C ILE A 112 11.60 -31.87 -2.81
N SER A 113 11.44 -32.76 -3.80
CA SER A 113 10.72 -34.03 -3.63
C SER A 113 11.01 -35.08 -4.71
N ARG A 114 12.20 -35.08 -5.33
CA ARG A 114 12.56 -36.19 -6.23
C ARG A 114 14.02 -36.60 -6.13
N GLU A 115 14.37 -37.22 -4.99
CA GLU A 115 15.46 -38.19 -4.93
C GLU A 115 15.18 -39.24 -3.84
#